data_AF-A0A661VEL4-F1
#
_entry.id   AF-A0A661VEL4-F1
#
_cell.length_a   1.000
_cell.length_b   1.000
_cell.length_c   1.000
_cell.angle_alpha   90.00
_cell.angle_beta   90.00
_cell.angle_gamma   90.00
#
_symmetry.space_group_name_H-M   'P 1'
#
loop_
_entity.id
_entity.type
_entity.pdbx_description
1 polymer ?
#
loop_
_entity_poly.entity_id
_entity_poly.type
_entity_poly.pdbx_seq_one_letter_code
_entity_poly.pdbx_strand_id
1 'polypeptide(L)'
;WNTSVFELMKVGERAVTLARAFNRREGFTSDDDNMPRRFFTPHTSGPLQGVAPDREAFCKAKELYYTMMDWPQGSPSPGKMAELGIEWVIPLMQPE
;
A
#
# COMPACT_ATOMS: atom_id res chain seq x y z
N TRP A 1 -0.25 -28.22 -8.04
CA TRP A 1 -1.25 -28.13 -6.96
C TRP A 1 -2.62 -27.98 -7.58
N ASN A 2 -3.68 -28.46 -6.93
CA ASN A 2 -5.05 -28.13 -7.33
C ASN A 2 -5.41 -26.80 -6.65
N THR A 3 -5.35 -25.68 -7.38
CA THR A 3 -5.57 -24.35 -6.82
C THR A 3 -6.47 -23.50 -7.70
N SER A 4 -7.22 -22.59 -7.08
CA SER A 4 -8.10 -21.63 -7.74
C SER A 4 -7.44 -20.25 -7.90
N VAL A 5 -7.98 -19.43 -8.81
CA VAL A 5 -7.56 -18.03 -8.96
C VAL A 5 -7.72 -17.26 -7.65
N PHE A 6 -8.78 -17.52 -6.88
CA PHE A 6 -9.02 -16.88 -5.58
C PHE A 6 -7.88 -17.15 -4.60
N GLU A 7 -7.45 -18.41 -4.48
CA GLU A 7 -6.32 -18.78 -3.61
C GLU A 7 -5.02 -18.11 -4.04
N LEU A 8 -4.75 -18.05 -5.35
CA LEU A 8 -3.58 -17.34 -5.89
C LEU A 8 -3.63 -15.84 -5.55
N MET A 9 -4.80 -15.21 -5.66
CA MET A 9 -4.99 -13.80 -5.28
C MET A 9 -4.74 -13.59 -3.77
N LYS A 10 -5.24 -14.49 -2.91
CA LYS A 10 -4.97 -14.43 -1.46
C LYS A 10 -3.50 -14.62 -1.12
N VAL A 11 -2.75 -15.43 -1.87
CA VAL A 11 -1.30 -15.56 -1.72
C VAL A 11 -0.59 -14.26 -2.08
N GLY A 12 -0.99 -13.61 -3.17
CA GLY A 12 -0.45 -12.30 -3.56
C GLY A 12 -0.72 -11.22 -2.50
N GLU A 13 -1.96 -11.16 -2.01
CA GLU A 13 -2.35 -10.22 -0.94
C GLU A 13 -1.55 -10.46 0.35
N ARG A 14 -1.33 -11.73 0.73
CA ARG A 14 -0.47 -12.10 1.87
C ARG A 14 0.96 -11.59 1.68
N ALA A 15 1.56 -11.81 0.52
CA ALA A 15 2.93 -11.40 0.24
C ALA A 15 3.08 -9.87 0.31
N VAL A 16 2.16 -9.14 -0.31
CA VAL A 16 2.14 -7.67 -0.29
C VAL A 16 1.93 -7.12 1.12
N THR A 17 1.04 -7.73 1.90
CA THR A 17 0.77 -7.33 3.29
C THR A 17 1.94 -7.61 4.21
N LEU A 18 2.63 -8.74 4.04
CA LEU A 18 3.82 -9.08 4.81
C LEU A 18 4.98 -8.11 4.51
N ALA A 19 5.20 -7.78 3.23
CA ALA A 19 6.19 -6.78 2.84
C ALA A 19 5.86 -5.40 3.44
N ARG A 20 4.57 -5.02 3.46
CA ARG A 20 4.13 -3.78 4.10
C ARG A 20 4.38 -3.79 5.61
N ALA A 21 4.08 -4.89 6.30
CA ALA A 21 4.32 -5.03 7.73
C ALA A 21 5.82 -4.92 8.07
N PHE A 22 6.69 -5.53 7.26
CA PHE A 22 8.14 -5.38 7.38
C PHE A 22 8.54 -3.91 7.22
N ASN A 23 8.15 -3.24 6.13
CA ASN A 23 8.51 -1.84 5.90
C ASN A 23 8.03 -0.96 7.06
N ARG A 24 6.83 -1.20 7.57
CA ARG A 24 6.27 -0.46 8.71
C ARG A 24 7.13 -0.62 9.97
N ARG A 25 7.59 -1.84 10.26
CA ARG A 25 8.51 -2.13 11.36
C ARG A 25 9.84 -1.36 11.20
N GLU A 26 10.36 -1.28 9.98
CA GLU A 26 11.58 -0.53 9.66
C GLU A 26 11.38 1.00 9.59
N GLY A 27 10.22 1.51 10.01
CA GLY A 27 9.94 2.94 10.11
C GLY A 27 9.26 3.56 8.88
N PHE A 28 8.94 2.78 7.84
CA PHE A 28 8.15 3.28 6.72
C PHE A 28 6.75 3.70 7.18
N THR A 29 6.30 4.85 6.70
CA THR A 29 5.02 5.47 7.10
C THR A 29 4.14 5.80 5.89
N SER A 30 2.89 6.19 6.15
CA SER A 30 2.02 6.72 5.10
C SER A 30 2.58 7.97 4.41
N ASP A 31 3.49 8.71 5.05
CA ASP A 31 4.07 9.93 4.51
C ASP A 31 5.12 9.63 3.43
N ASP A 32 5.78 8.48 3.55
CA ASP A 32 6.77 7.97 2.59
C ASP A 32 6.11 7.45 1.31
N ASP A 33 4.84 7.03 1.38
CA ASP A 33 4.03 6.69 0.20
C ASP A 33 3.58 7.98 -0.53
N ASN A 34 4.54 8.59 -1.23
CA ASN A 34 4.34 9.79 -2.02
C ASN A 34 5.13 9.74 -3.33
N MET A 35 4.76 10.58 -4.29
CA MET A 35 5.47 10.71 -5.55
C MET A 35 6.43 11.91 -5.51
N PRO A 36 7.57 11.82 -6.23
CA PRO A 36 8.44 12.98 -6.44
C PRO A 36 7.67 14.18 -6.99
N ARG A 37 8.06 15.40 -6.58
CA ARG A 37 7.40 16.65 -7.00
C ARG A 37 7.24 16.79 -8.53
N ARG A 38 8.17 16.21 -9.29
CA ARG A 38 8.15 16.20 -10.76
C ARG A 38 6.87 15.61 -11.35
N PHE A 39 6.27 14.60 -10.70
CA PHE A 39 5.03 13.99 -11.18
C PHE A 39 3.84 14.95 -11.14
N PHE A 40 3.86 15.94 -10.25
CA PHE A 40 2.81 16.95 -10.14
C PHE A 40 3.11 18.21 -10.98
N THR A 41 4.15 18.18 -11.82
CA THR A 41 4.50 19.27 -12.73
C THR A 41 3.98 18.94 -14.12
N PRO A 42 3.24 19.84 -14.79
CA PRO A 42 2.71 19.58 -16.13
C PRO A 42 3.76 19.25 -17.18
N HIS A 43 3.39 18.39 -18.13
CA HIS A 43 4.21 18.17 -19.31
C HIS A 43 4.34 19.47 -20.12
N THR A 44 5.54 19.72 -20.64
CA THR A 44 5.84 20.93 -21.42
C THR A 44 5.48 20.79 -22.90
N SER A 45 5.27 19.58 -23.40
CA SER A 45 4.96 19.29 -24.81
C SER A 45 4.26 17.92 -24.97
N GLY A 46 3.77 17.67 -26.18
CA GLY A 46 3.08 16.42 -26.55
C GLY A 46 1.59 16.40 -26.19
N PRO A 47 0.90 15.26 -26.40
CA PRO A 47 -0.55 15.15 -26.22
C PRO A 47 -1.08 15.46 -24.82
N LEU A 48 -0.21 15.39 -23.80
CA LEU A 48 -0.54 15.68 -22.40
C LEU A 48 0.03 17.02 -21.92
N GLN A 49 0.41 17.92 -22.83
CA GLN A 49 0.90 19.25 -22.48
C GLN A 49 -0.09 19.96 -21.54
N GLY A 50 0.44 20.54 -20.45
CA GLY A 50 -0.38 21.24 -19.45
C GLY A 50 -1.12 20.32 -18.47
N VAL A 51 -1.06 19.00 -18.65
CA VAL A 51 -1.69 18.02 -17.75
C VAL A 51 -0.68 17.50 -16.73
N ALA A 52 -1.10 17.46 -15.46
CA ALA A 52 -0.44 16.73 -14.39
C ALA A 52 -1.48 16.10 -13.47
N PRO A 53 -1.16 14.98 -12.80
CA PRO A 53 -1.91 14.48 -11.66
C PRO A 53 -2.13 15.57 -10.61
N ASP A 54 -3.33 15.61 -10.04
CA ASP A 54 -3.62 16.46 -8.89
C ASP A 54 -3.12 15.84 -7.59
N ARG A 55 -2.54 16.67 -6.72
CA ARG A 55 -1.92 16.19 -5.47
C ARG A 55 -2.95 15.76 -4.44
N GLU A 56 -4.06 16.49 -4.34
CA GLU A 56 -5.12 16.15 -3.39
C GLU A 56 -5.84 14.87 -3.81
N ALA A 57 -6.15 14.73 -5.10
CA ALA A 57 -6.71 13.53 -5.68
C ALA A 57 -5.79 12.31 -5.48
N PHE A 58 -4.48 12.47 -5.62
CA PHE A 58 -3.52 11.40 -5.30
C PHE A 58 -3.59 10.98 -3.83
N CYS A 59 -3.61 11.94 -2.89
CA CYS A 59 -3.74 11.63 -1.46
C CYS A 59 -5.04 10.87 -1.16
N LYS A 60 -6.17 11.31 -1.73
CA LYS A 60 -7.47 10.63 -1.58
C LYS A 60 -7.44 9.21 -2.18
N ALA A 61 -6.81 9.03 -3.34
CA ALA A 61 -6.66 7.72 -3.96
C ALA A 61 -5.80 6.78 -3.11
N LYS A 62 -4.73 7.30 -2.48
CA LYS A 62 -3.90 6.55 -1.53
C LYS A 62 -4.70 6.11 -0.31
N GLU A 63 -5.47 7.01 0.29
CA GLU A 63 -6.35 6.67 1.42
C GLU A 63 -7.38 5.62 1.05
N LEU A 64 -8.01 5.75 -0.13
CA LEU A 64 -8.94 4.76 -0.65
C LEU A 64 -8.28 3.38 -0.82
N TYR A 65 -7.05 3.36 -1.37
CA TYR A 65 -6.29 2.12 -1.51
C TYR A 65 -6.02 1.47 -0.15
N TYR A 66 -5.66 2.25 0.86
CA TYR A 66 -5.51 1.75 2.23
C TYR A 66 -6.81 1.18 2.80
N THR A 67 -7.94 1.82 2.56
CA THR A 67 -9.25 1.27 2.95
C THR A 67 -9.51 -0.07 2.27
N MET A 68 -9.23 -0.20 0.98
CA MET A 68 -9.41 -1.46 0.24
C MET A 68 -8.51 -2.59 0.75
N MET A 69 -7.28 -2.25 1.14
CA MET A 69 -6.31 -3.21 1.68
C MET A 69 -6.49 -3.48 3.18
N ASP A 70 -7.40 -2.77 3.86
CA ASP A 70 -7.54 -2.74 5.32
C ASP A 70 -6.22 -2.39 6.05
N TRP A 71 -5.59 -1.33 5.56
CA TRP A 71 -4.32 -0.79 6.06
C TRP A 71 -4.49 0.62 6.64
N PRO A 72 -5.17 0.79 7.79
CA PRO A 72 -5.35 2.11 8.39
C PRO A 72 -4.00 2.82 8.56
N GLN A 73 -3.92 4.06 8.07
CA GLN A 73 -2.69 4.87 8.09
C GLN A 73 -1.48 4.17 7.46
N GLY A 74 -1.70 3.30 6.47
CA GLY A 74 -0.64 2.58 5.76
C GLY A 74 -0.07 1.37 6.53
N SER A 75 -0.67 0.97 7.65
CA SER A 75 -0.28 -0.21 8.42
C SER A 75 -1.36 -1.29 8.32
N PRO A 76 -1.04 -2.55 8.02
CA PRO A 76 -2.02 -3.64 8.02
C PRO A 76 -2.74 -3.75 9.35
N SER A 77 -4.07 -3.91 9.33
CA SER A 77 -4.83 -4.13 10.55
C SER A 77 -4.54 -5.54 11.13
N PRO A 78 -4.71 -5.75 12.45
CA PRO A 78 -4.70 -7.09 13.04
C PRO A 78 -5.70 -8.05 12.39
N GLY A 79 -6.88 -7.54 11.99
CA GLY A 79 -7.90 -8.32 11.30
C GLY A 79 -7.43 -8.82 9.94
N LYS A 80 -6.82 -7.93 9.13
CA LYS A 80 -6.23 -8.28 7.83
C LYS A 80 -5.12 -9.32 7.96
N MET A 81 -4.25 -9.16 8.96
CA MET A 81 -3.17 -10.13 9.21
C MET A 81 -3.71 -11.51 9.60
N ALA A 82 -4.75 -11.57 10.45
CA ALA A 82 -5.41 -12.83 10.80
C ALA A 82 -6.15 -13.45 9.61
N GLU A 83 -6.85 -12.65 8.79
CA GLU A 83 -7.51 -13.12 7.56
C GLU A 83 -6.51 -13.80 6.60
N LEU A 84 -5.28 -13.27 6.56
CA LEU A 84 -4.22 -13.76 5.70
C LEU A 84 -3.38 -14.87 6.35
N GLY A 85 -3.58 -15.21 7.63
CA GLY A 85 -2.79 -16.22 8.35
C GLY A 85 -1.35 -15.78 8.63
N ILE A 86 -1.14 -14.48 8.87
CA ILE A 86 0.15 -13.86 9.20
C ILE A 86 0.09 -13.07 10.51
N GLU A 87 -0.86 -13.35 11.38
CA GLU A 87 -1.03 -12.72 12.70
C GLU A 87 0.19 -12.87 13.62
N TRP A 88 1.03 -13.89 13.38
CA TRP A 88 2.31 -14.07 14.07
C TRP A 88 3.28 -12.90 13.87
N VAL A 89 3.06 -12.06 12.85
CA VAL A 89 3.85 -10.86 12.58
C VAL A 89 3.53 -9.72 13.54
N ILE A 90 2.30 -9.66 14.08
CA ILE A 90 1.84 -8.58 14.98
C ILE A 90 2.85 -8.28 16.12
N PRO A 91 3.32 -9.27 16.91
CA PRO A 91 4.29 -9.00 17.97
C PRO A 91 5.66 -8.53 17.44
N LEU A 92 6.01 -8.85 16.19
CA LEU A 92 7.28 -8.45 15.57
C LEU A 92 7.25 -7.04 14.99
N MET A 93 6.07 -6.40 14.90
CA MET A 93 5.94 -5.04 14.39
C MET A 93 6.30 -3.97 15.44
N GLN A 94 6.59 -4.37 16.67
CA GLN A 94 7.12 -3.48 17.71
C GLN A 94 8.64 -3.37 17.55
N PRO A 95 9.22 -2.17 17.67
CA PRO A 95 10.67 -2.02 17.71
C PRO A 95 11.25 -2.72 18.96
N GLU A 96 12.45 -3.29 18.82
CA GLU A 96 13.25 -3.78 19.96
C GLU A 96 13.71 -2.65 20.90
#